data_AF-A0A452G905-F1
#
_entry.id   AF-A0A452G905-F1
#
_cell.length_a   1.000
_cell.length_b   1.000
_cell.length_c   1.000
_cell.angle_alpha   90.00
_cell.angle_beta   90.00
_cell.angle_gamma   90.00
#
_symmetry.space_group_name_H-M   'P 1'
#
loop_
_entity.id
_entity.type
_entity.pdbx_description
1 polymer ?
#
loop_
_entity_poly.entity_id
_entity_poly.type
_entity_poly.pdbx_seq_one_letter_code
_entity_poly.pdbx_strand_id
1 'polypeptide(L)'
;MKSELETYKENNAQQSFQIMSLQDDIKDLEELTASLTRIKSLKNTSIQSLERGNWDLTERITELENLLRVHLIERKRAERKADLLEKKLAGANRFTPYMSMKEQEDSLDSFMTKDKDEAILVKNFERDNTFHFEGPKDGQKIWDKCQQDLIREEKQIPELDKPPRSYNWETKTARSHYQKFLSQLSALPSNSVEPTPAIGEAVKDSILETGANEQSWKSENSQSKISQVDEDGKAFKQLEKDNKQETLLDIQQNFQTVTTQRLEEKIQRLQKQLSDLKLSNKNMKTQLTRVNVLKVSKGHEAFKNSLKFCSVTVFAVCFSLNFKNYFTPIK
;
A
#
# COMPACT_ATOMS: atom_id res chain seq x y z
N MET A 1 -36.48 38.22 -70.31
CA MET A 1 -37.52 37.24 -69.92
C MET A 1 -37.03 35.79 -69.93
N LYS A 2 -36.81 35.12 -71.07
CA LYS A 2 -36.39 33.69 -71.07
C LYS A 2 -35.02 33.44 -70.43
N SER A 3 -34.04 34.29 -70.70
CA SER A 3 -32.67 34.17 -70.16
C SER A 3 -32.56 34.50 -68.67
N GLU A 4 -33.39 35.41 -68.15
CA GLU A 4 -33.47 35.75 -66.72
C GLU A 4 -34.15 34.64 -65.91
N LEU A 5 -35.17 33.99 -66.48
CA LEU A 5 -35.79 32.80 -65.89
C LEU A 5 -34.79 31.64 -65.82
N GLU A 6 -34.09 31.42 -66.94
CA GLU A 6 -32.75 30.84 -67.10
C GLU A 6 -31.88 30.79 -65.82
N THR A 7 -31.36 31.98 -65.54
CA THR A 7 -30.40 32.28 -64.48
C THR A 7 -31.02 32.16 -63.09
N TYR A 8 -32.30 32.51 -62.94
CA TYR A 8 -32.99 32.36 -61.66
C TYR A 8 -33.09 30.89 -61.22
N LYS A 9 -33.40 29.97 -62.16
CA LYS A 9 -33.46 28.54 -61.84
C LYS A 9 -32.09 27.98 -61.47
N GLU A 10 -31.04 28.39 -62.19
CA GLU A 10 -29.68 27.92 -61.94
C GLU A 10 -29.16 28.42 -60.58
N ASN A 11 -29.40 29.69 -60.24
CA ASN A 11 -29.09 30.23 -58.91
C ASN A 11 -29.86 29.51 -57.80
N ASN A 12 -31.14 29.21 -58.01
CA ASN A 12 -31.94 28.47 -57.02
C ASN A 12 -31.44 27.02 -56.84
N ALA A 13 -31.04 26.36 -57.92
CA ALA A 13 -30.43 25.03 -57.85
C ALA A 13 -29.10 25.07 -57.07
N GLN A 14 -28.24 26.04 -57.37
CA GLN A 14 -26.96 26.23 -56.67
C GLN A 14 -27.17 26.54 -55.17
N GLN A 15 -28.15 27.38 -54.84
CA GLN A 15 -28.55 27.64 -53.44
C GLN A 15 -29.06 26.37 -52.75
N SER A 16 -29.86 25.56 -53.43
CA SER A 16 -30.33 24.28 -52.89
C SER A 16 -29.18 23.32 -52.59
N PHE A 17 -28.17 23.23 -53.47
CA PHE A 17 -26.97 22.42 -53.22
C PHE A 17 -26.18 22.93 -52.01
N GLN A 18 -26.02 24.25 -51.87
CA GLN A 18 -25.34 24.83 -50.70
C GLN A 18 -26.10 24.56 -49.40
N ILE A 19 -27.43 24.70 -49.42
CA ILE A 19 -28.28 24.39 -48.26
C ILE A 19 -28.14 22.91 -47.86
N MET A 20 -28.12 22.00 -48.82
CA MET A 20 -27.98 20.58 -48.56
C MET A 20 -26.61 20.23 -47.97
N SER A 21 -25.52 20.81 -48.50
CA SER A 21 -24.18 20.67 -47.93
C SER A 21 -24.10 21.18 -46.49
N LEU A 22 -24.69 22.35 -46.22
CA LEU A 22 -24.72 22.90 -44.86
C LEU A 22 -25.56 22.04 -43.91
N GLN A 23 -26.62 21.39 -44.39
CA GLN A 23 -27.40 20.44 -43.59
C GLN A 23 -26.60 19.20 -43.22
N ASP A 24 -25.79 18.68 -44.16
CA ASP A 24 -24.89 17.55 -43.88
C ASP A 24 -23.82 17.96 -42.84
N ASP A 25 -23.21 19.14 -42.99
CA ASP A 25 -22.23 19.65 -42.01
C ASP A 25 -22.84 19.83 -40.61
N ILE A 26 -24.09 20.33 -40.52
CA ILE A 26 -24.80 20.46 -39.24
C ILE A 26 -25.00 19.09 -38.60
N LYS A 27 -25.37 18.08 -39.39
CA LYS A 27 -25.58 16.72 -38.89
C LYS A 27 -24.28 16.10 -38.36
N ASP A 28 -23.16 16.30 -39.05
CA ASP A 28 -21.86 15.84 -38.60
C ASP A 28 -21.44 16.54 -37.29
N LEU A 29 -21.71 17.84 -37.16
CA LEU A 29 -21.48 18.60 -35.93
C LEU A 29 -22.35 18.11 -34.75
N GLU A 30 -23.62 17.74 -35.01
CA GLU A 30 -24.50 17.15 -34.01
C GLU A 30 -23.97 15.79 -33.52
N GLU A 31 -23.47 14.94 -34.43
CA GLU A 31 -22.86 13.66 -34.08
C GLU A 31 -21.56 13.84 -33.26
N LEU A 32 -20.71 14.78 -33.64
CA LEU A 32 -19.52 15.16 -32.87
C LEU A 32 -19.89 15.65 -31.47
N THR A 33 -20.94 16.47 -31.35
CA THR A 33 -21.43 16.97 -30.06
C THR A 33 -21.94 15.84 -29.17
N ALA A 34 -22.70 14.90 -29.74
CA ALA A 34 -23.16 13.72 -29.03
C ALA A 34 -21.99 12.84 -28.55
N SER A 35 -20.99 12.65 -29.41
CA SER A 35 -19.78 11.86 -29.11
C SER A 35 -18.95 12.51 -28.01
N LEU A 36 -18.75 13.83 -28.07
CA LEU A 36 -18.07 14.60 -27.02
C LEU A 36 -18.79 14.45 -25.67
N THR A 37 -20.13 14.49 -25.68
CA THR A 37 -20.94 14.31 -24.48
C THR A 37 -20.76 12.93 -23.86
N ARG A 38 -20.72 11.86 -24.68
CA ARG A 38 -20.43 10.49 -24.21
C ARG A 38 -19.02 10.34 -23.66
N ILE A 39 -18.02 10.91 -24.33
CA ILE A 39 -16.62 10.86 -23.85
C ILE A 39 -16.50 11.60 -22.51
N LYS A 40 -17.18 12.74 -22.37
CA LYS A 40 -17.20 13.51 -21.12
C LYS A 40 -17.83 12.72 -19.98
N SER A 41 -18.96 12.04 -20.21
CA SER A 41 -19.59 11.21 -19.17
C SER A 41 -18.70 10.02 -18.79
N LEU A 42 -18.09 9.35 -19.77
CA LEU A 42 -17.18 8.22 -19.53
C LEU A 42 -15.96 8.64 -18.70
N LYS A 43 -15.35 9.78 -19.03
CA LYS A 43 -14.24 10.34 -18.24
C LYS A 43 -14.66 10.66 -16.81
N ASN A 44 -15.83 11.26 -16.61
CA ASN A 44 -16.34 11.56 -15.28
C ASN A 44 -16.54 10.28 -14.44
N THR A 45 -17.10 9.22 -15.01
CA THR A 45 -17.26 7.94 -14.31
C THR A 45 -15.91 7.32 -13.95
N SER A 46 -14.93 7.39 -14.86
CA SER A 46 -13.58 6.90 -14.60
C SER A 46 -12.90 7.66 -13.46
N ILE A 47 -12.97 9.00 -13.47
CA ILE A 47 -12.47 9.86 -12.40
C ILE A 47 -13.08 9.48 -11.05
N GLN A 48 -14.41 9.35 -10.97
CA GLN A 48 -15.09 8.97 -9.73
C GLN A 48 -14.65 7.60 -9.20
N SER A 49 -14.45 6.63 -10.10
CA SER A 49 -13.97 5.29 -9.69
C SER A 49 -12.54 5.32 -9.14
N LEU A 50 -11.66 6.13 -9.73
CA LEU A 50 -10.28 6.32 -9.26
C LEU A 50 -10.23 7.09 -7.94
N GLU A 51 -11.06 8.14 -7.80
CA GLU A 51 -11.19 8.89 -6.54
C GLU A 51 -11.66 7.99 -5.40
N ARG A 52 -12.63 7.10 -5.66
CA ARG A 52 -13.08 6.11 -4.67
C ARG A 52 -11.96 5.15 -4.30
N GLY A 53 -11.25 4.57 -5.27
CA GLY A 53 -10.14 3.66 -4.99
C GLY A 53 -9.00 4.33 -4.21
N ASN A 54 -8.69 5.61 -4.50
CA ASN A 54 -7.71 6.38 -3.74
C ASN A 54 -8.14 6.63 -2.30
N TRP A 55 -9.44 6.86 -2.08
CA TRP A 55 -10.01 7.01 -0.75
C TRP A 55 -9.88 5.71 0.06
N ASP A 56 -10.26 4.57 -0.52
CA ASP A 56 -10.14 3.24 0.12
C ASP A 56 -8.67 2.92 0.47
N LEU A 57 -7.73 3.23 -0.43
CA LEU A 57 -6.30 3.05 -0.18
C LEU A 57 -5.81 3.95 0.96
N THR A 58 -6.27 5.20 1.01
CA THR A 58 -5.92 6.13 2.09
C THR A 58 -6.43 5.61 3.44
N GLU A 59 -7.67 5.13 3.50
CA GLU A 59 -8.22 4.50 4.69
C GLU A 59 -7.35 3.32 5.14
N ARG A 60 -7.01 2.41 4.23
CA ARG A 60 -6.16 1.25 4.54
C ARG A 60 -4.76 1.63 5.03
N ILE A 61 -4.16 2.68 4.47
CA ILE A 61 -2.88 3.21 4.94
C ILE A 61 -3.02 3.68 6.40
N THR A 62 -4.05 4.47 6.71
CA THR A 62 -4.25 4.96 8.08
C THR A 62 -4.50 3.84 9.09
N GLU A 63 -5.25 2.79 8.71
CA GLU A 63 -5.44 1.59 9.55
C GLU A 63 -4.10 0.90 9.86
N LEU A 64 -3.28 0.68 8.83
CA LEU A 64 -1.99 0.01 8.97
C LEU A 64 -1.01 0.84 9.82
N GLU A 65 -0.98 2.15 9.64
CA GLU A 65 -0.19 3.07 10.47
C GLU A 65 -0.62 3.02 11.94
N ASN A 66 -1.93 2.97 12.20
CA ASN A 66 -2.47 2.84 13.55
C ASN A 66 -2.09 1.49 14.18
N LEU A 67 -2.22 0.39 13.44
CA LEU A 67 -1.81 -0.94 13.89
C LEU A 67 -0.31 -0.98 14.22
N LEU A 68 0.53 -0.39 13.37
CA LEU A 68 1.96 -0.28 13.61
C LEU A 68 2.26 0.51 14.88
N ARG A 69 1.54 1.61 15.11
CA ARG A 69 1.67 2.44 16.33
C ARG A 69 1.35 1.64 17.59
N VAL A 70 0.28 0.85 17.56
CA VAL A 70 -0.09 -0.05 18.68
C VAL A 70 1.01 -1.07 18.93
N HIS A 71 1.48 -1.78 17.90
CA HIS A 71 2.54 -2.77 18.05
C HIS A 71 3.86 -2.17 18.56
N LEU A 72 4.21 -0.95 18.18
CA LEU A 72 5.38 -0.24 18.71
C LEU A 72 5.24 0.04 20.21
N ILE A 73 4.05 0.48 20.65
CA ILE A 73 3.77 0.73 22.07
C ILE A 73 3.83 -0.58 22.88
N GLU A 74 3.23 -1.65 22.37
CA GLU A 74 3.24 -2.97 23.00
C GLU A 74 4.65 -3.53 23.13
N ARG A 75 5.46 -3.45 22.06
CA ARG A 75 6.87 -3.85 22.09
C ARG A 75 7.65 -3.07 23.14
N LYS A 76 7.49 -1.75 23.19
CA LYS A 76 8.16 -0.89 24.18
C LYS A 76 7.70 -1.18 25.61
N ARG A 77 6.46 -1.63 25.81
CA ARG A 77 5.95 -2.10 27.10
C ARG A 77 6.57 -3.45 27.48
N ALA A 78 6.69 -4.39 26.54
CA ALA A 78 7.32 -5.68 26.76
C ALA A 78 8.81 -5.55 27.08
N GLU A 79 9.53 -4.67 26.38
CA GLU A 79 10.94 -4.35 26.62
C GLU A 79 11.17 -3.85 28.04
N ARG A 80 10.41 -2.84 28.50
CA ARG A 80 10.52 -2.35 29.89
C ARG A 80 10.20 -3.42 30.94
N LYS A 81 9.26 -4.33 30.64
CA LYS A 81 8.97 -5.48 31.52
C LYS A 81 10.15 -6.44 31.57
N ALA A 82 10.79 -6.72 30.43
CA ALA A 82 11.98 -7.55 30.36
C ALA A 82 13.15 -6.93 31.14
N ASP A 83 13.43 -5.62 30.96
CA ASP A 83 14.47 -4.89 31.70
C ASP A 83 14.26 -4.96 33.21
N LEU A 84 13.00 -4.84 33.66
CA LEU A 84 12.66 -4.94 35.08
C LEU A 84 12.93 -6.35 35.63
N LEU A 85 12.58 -7.39 34.86
CA LEU A 85 12.85 -8.78 35.23
C LEU A 85 14.35 -9.08 35.22
N GLU A 86 15.11 -8.57 34.25
CA GLU A 86 16.56 -8.70 34.20
C GLU A 86 17.23 -8.07 35.42
N LYS A 87 16.79 -6.86 35.84
CA LYS A 87 17.27 -6.22 37.07
C LYS A 87 16.93 -7.01 38.34
N LYS A 88 15.74 -7.61 38.43
CA LYS A 88 15.37 -8.51 39.54
C LYS A 88 16.24 -9.77 39.57
N LEU A 89 16.50 -10.37 38.40
CA LEU A 89 17.40 -11.51 38.26
C LEU A 89 18.84 -11.15 38.63
N ALA A 90 19.37 -10.00 38.17
CA ALA A 90 20.70 -9.53 38.54
C ALA A 90 20.83 -9.19 40.03
N GLY A 91 19.74 -8.74 40.68
CA GLY A 91 19.66 -8.55 42.12
C GLY A 91 19.61 -9.87 42.90
N ALA A 92 18.90 -10.87 42.39
CA ALA A 92 18.83 -12.23 42.96
C ALA A 92 20.15 -13.01 42.76
N ASN A 93 20.88 -12.75 41.68
CA ASN A 93 22.15 -13.42 41.37
C ASN A 93 23.35 -12.94 42.22
N ARG A 94 23.13 -12.10 43.23
CA ARG A 94 24.20 -11.64 44.12
C ARG A 94 24.51 -12.55 45.31
N PHE A 95 23.70 -13.56 45.63
CA PHE A 95 24.07 -14.54 46.65
C PHE A 95 23.43 -15.92 46.45
N THR A 96 24.23 -16.88 45.97
CA THR A 96 24.33 -18.20 46.64
C THR A 96 25.71 -18.81 46.40
N PRO A 97 26.75 -18.40 47.15
CA PRO A 97 27.85 -19.30 47.45
C PRO A 97 27.27 -20.44 48.31
N TYR A 98 27.34 -21.65 47.79
CA TYR A 98 27.14 -22.88 48.52
C TYR A 98 28.08 -22.90 49.74
N MET A 99 27.59 -22.61 50.94
CA MET A 99 28.28 -22.87 52.20
C MET A 99 27.29 -23.45 53.20
N SER A 100 27.55 -24.72 53.52
CA SER A 100 26.85 -25.52 54.51
C SER A 100 27.16 -25.09 55.95
N MET A 101 26.25 -25.48 56.84
CA MET A 101 26.38 -25.66 58.30
C MET A 101 26.21 -24.40 59.17
N LYS A 102 25.06 -24.37 59.87
CA LYS A 102 24.91 -24.40 61.34
C LYS A 102 24.10 -23.23 61.92
N GLU A 103 22.92 -23.61 62.45
CA GLU A 103 22.21 -23.13 63.65
C GLU A 103 22.30 -21.64 64.00
N GLN A 104 21.16 -20.92 63.98
CA GLN A 104 20.63 -20.21 65.16
C GLN A 104 19.26 -19.59 64.85
N GLU A 105 18.26 -19.96 65.66
CA GLU A 105 16.93 -19.36 65.76
C GLU A 105 16.98 -17.93 66.34
N ASP A 106 15.86 -17.22 66.19
CA ASP A 106 15.50 -15.93 66.81
C ASP A 106 15.91 -14.65 66.08
N SER A 107 15.03 -14.18 65.18
CA SER A 107 14.61 -12.77 65.10
C SER A 107 13.56 -12.61 63.98
N LEU A 108 12.33 -13.00 64.27
CA LEU A 108 11.18 -12.85 63.37
C LEU A 108 10.47 -11.50 63.64
N ASP A 109 11.11 -10.36 63.34
CA ASP A 109 10.43 -9.05 63.37
C ASP A 109 11.13 -8.00 62.48
N SER A 110 10.97 -8.11 61.16
CA SER A 110 11.37 -7.03 60.23
C SER A 110 10.60 -7.03 58.90
N PHE A 111 9.42 -7.65 58.83
CA PHE A 111 8.70 -7.84 57.56
C PHE A 111 7.42 -7.02 57.35
N MET A 112 7.17 -5.96 58.13
CA MET A 112 5.91 -5.20 58.07
C MET A 112 5.98 -3.75 57.54
N THR A 113 7.01 -3.34 56.82
CA THR A 113 7.09 -1.95 56.27
C THR A 113 7.07 -1.87 54.74
N LYS A 114 6.18 -2.61 54.06
CA LYS A 114 6.04 -2.54 52.58
C LYS A 114 4.72 -2.00 52.04
N ASP A 115 3.79 -1.53 52.88
CA ASP A 115 2.46 -1.14 52.40
C ASP A 115 2.29 0.38 52.19
N LYS A 116 3.27 1.21 52.56
CA LYS A 116 3.18 2.68 52.44
C LYS A 116 3.62 3.21 51.08
N ASP A 117 4.60 2.56 50.44
CA ASP A 117 5.14 3.02 49.15
C ASP A 117 4.27 2.59 47.96
N GLU A 118 3.53 1.49 48.09
CA GLU A 118 2.61 1.00 47.06
C GLU A 118 1.37 1.91 46.94
N ALA A 119 0.85 2.42 48.07
CA ALA A 119 -0.26 3.37 48.09
C ALA A 119 0.09 4.75 47.50
N ILE A 120 1.36 5.16 47.58
CA ILE A 120 1.86 6.41 46.95
C ILE A 120 2.08 6.19 45.45
N LEU A 121 2.54 5.01 45.03
CA LEU A 121 2.73 4.68 43.61
C LEU A 121 1.40 4.54 42.84
N VAL A 122 0.38 3.95 43.47
CA VAL A 122 -0.97 3.82 42.88
C VAL A 122 -1.63 5.20 42.70
N LYS A 123 -1.48 6.12 43.67
CA LYS A 123 -2.04 7.48 43.58
C LYS A 123 -1.34 8.38 42.56
N ASN A 124 -0.09 8.07 42.20
CA ASN A 124 0.63 8.76 41.12
C ASN A 124 0.25 8.20 39.73
N PHE A 125 -0.25 6.96 39.65
CA PHE A 125 -0.74 6.36 38.40
C PHE A 125 -2.07 6.97 37.90
N GLU A 126 -2.93 7.45 38.80
CA GLU A 126 -4.22 8.04 38.42
C GLU A 126 -4.12 9.49 37.93
N ARG A 127 -3.13 10.28 38.42
CA ARG A 127 -3.01 11.70 38.07
C ARG A 127 -2.31 11.96 36.73
N ASP A 128 -1.39 11.07 36.34
CA ASP A 128 -0.60 11.20 35.11
C ASP A 128 -1.28 10.62 33.86
N ASN A 129 -2.49 10.07 34.01
CA ASN A 129 -3.32 9.62 32.89
C ASN A 129 -4.19 10.75 32.29
N THR A 130 -3.86 12.00 32.56
CA THR A 130 -4.48 13.20 31.96
C THR A 130 -3.92 13.43 30.56
N PHE A 131 -4.02 12.43 29.67
CA PHE A 131 -4.08 12.68 28.24
C PHE A 131 -5.54 12.55 27.83
N HIS A 132 -6.10 13.64 27.30
CA HIS A 132 -7.48 13.74 26.84
C HIS A 132 -7.78 12.67 25.77
N PHE A 133 -8.27 11.50 26.17
CA PHE A 133 -9.09 10.69 25.30
C PHE A 133 -10.54 11.10 25.51
N GLU A 134 -11.09 11.73 24.47
CA GLU A 134 -12.53 11.88 24.24
C GLU A 134 -13.20 10.52 24.55
N GLY A 135 -14.16 10.54 25.49
CA GLY A 135 -14.56 9.32 26.21
C GLY A 135 -15.26 8.23 25.37
N PRO A 136 -15.61 7.09 26.00
CA PRO A 136 -16.28 5.94 25.37
C PRO A 136 -17.60 6.26 24.65
N LYS A 137 -18.17 7.45 24.90
CA LYS A 137 -19.40 7.92 24.27
C LYS A 137 -19.22 8.27 22.79
N ASP A 138 -18.01 8.62 22.36
CA ASP A 138 -17.75 9.01 20.97
C ASP A 138 -17.61 7.77 20.05
N GLY A 139 -17.06 6.67 20.56
CA GLY A 139 -17.04 5.38 19.85
C GLY A 139 -18.44 4.83 19.58
N GLN A 140 -19.36 4.96 20.55
CA GLN A 140 -20.76 4.58 20.39
C GLN A 140 -21.47 5.46 19.33
N LYS A 141 -21.19 6.77 19.33
CA LYS A 141 -21.74 7.72 18.35
C LYS A 141 -21.24 7.47 16.93
N ILE A 142 -19.99 7.01 16.78
CA ILE A 142 -19.41 6.61 15.49
C ILE A 142 -20.08 5.33 14.98
N TRP A 143 -20.30 4.35 15.86
CA TRP A 143 -21.00 3.11 15.53
C TRP A 143 -22.46 3.37 15.09
N ASP A 144 -23.19 4.18 15.85
CA ASP A 144 -24.60 4.50 15.56
C ASP A 144 -24.75 5.28 14.24
N LYS A 145 -23.77 6.15 13.91
CA LYS A 145 -23.74 6.89 12.65
C LYS A 145 -23.51 5.96 11.45
N CYS A 146 -22.55 5.04 11.56
CA CYS A 146 -22.26 4.06 10.51
C CYS A 146 -23.47 3.15 10.24
N GLN A 147 -24.19 2.77 11.31
CA GLN A 147 -25.40 1.95 11.20
C GLN A 147 -26.56 2.70 10.51
N GLN A 148 -26.71 4.00 10.74
CA GLN A 148 -27.72 4.81 10.04
C GLN A 148 -27.37 5.06 8.57
N ASP A 149 -26.10 5.24 8.25
CA ASP A 149 -25.64 5.42 6.86
C ASP A 149 -25.91 4.16 6.02
N LEU A 150 -25.72 2.97 6.61
CA LEU A 150 -26.07 1.69 5.97
C LEU A 150 -27.57 1.58 5.65
N ILE A 151 -28.43 1.97 6.61
CA ILE A 151 -29.89 1.93 6.44
C ILE A 151 -30.35 2.99 5.42
N ARG A 152 -29.63 4.11 5.29
CA ARG A 152 -29.92 5.16 4.31
C ARG A 152 -29.51 4.76 2.89
N GLU A 153 -28.38 4.08 2.73
CA GLU A 153 -27.95 3.47 1.46
C GLU A 153 -28.94 2.39 1.01
N GLU A 154 -29.36 1.49 1.92
CA GLU A 154 -30.32 0.42 1.61
C GLU A 154 -31.69 0.97 1.17
N LYS A 155 -32.13 2.11 1.71
CA LYS A 155 -33.36 2.81 1.30
C LYS A 155 -33.27 3.53 -0.05
N GLN A 156 -32.08 3.72 -0.62
CA GLN A 156 -31.89 4.30 -1.97
C GLN A 156 -31.88 3.24 -3.07
N ILE A 157 -31.73 1.96 -2.73
CA ILE A 157 -31.73 0.83 -3.66
C ILE A 157 -33.07 0.65 -4.43
N PRO A 158 -34.27 0.93 -3.86
CA PRO A 158 -35.54 0.77 -4.59
C PRO A 158 -35.79 1.77 -5.73
N GLU A 159 -35.03 2.87 -5.82
CA GLU A 159 -35.19 3.86 -6.91
C GLU A 159 -34.47 3.44 -8.20
N LEU A 160 -33.50 2.53 -8.12
CA LEU A 160 -32.71 2.07 -9.27
C LEU A 160 -33.36 0.90 -10.03
N ASP A 161 -34.37 0.23 -9.46
CA ASP A 161 -35.07 -0.90 -10.08
C ASP A 161 -36.32 -0.48 -10.88
N LYS A 162 -36.59 0.83 -10.97
CA LYS A 162 -37.62 1.38 -11.86
C LYS A 162 -37.01 1.67 -13.25
N PRO A 163 -37.47 1.01 -14.33
CA PRO A 163 -36.99 1.33 -15.66
C PRO A 163 -37.26 2.80 -16.01
N PRO A 164 -36.34 3.51 -16.70
CA PRO A 164 -36.48 4.93 -16.99
C PRO A 164 -37.77 5.21 -17.76
N ARG A 165 -38.61 6.07 -17.21
CA ARG A 165 -39.93 6.43 -17.77
C ARG A 165 -39.85 7.17 -19.12
N SER A 166 -38.65 7.46 -19.62
CA SER A 166 -38.39 8.22 -20.84
C SER A 166 -38.35 7.38 -22.13
N TYR A 167 -38.10 6.06 -22.07
CA TYR A 167 -37.90 5.26 -23.30
C TYR A 167 -39.22 4.89 -24.04
N ASN A 168 -40.36 4.92 -23.35
CA ASN A 168 -41.61 4.37 -23.88
C ASN A 168 -42.49 5.36 -24.68
N TRP A 169 -42.21 6.67 -24.63
CA TRP A 169 -43.01 7.69 -25.34
C TRP A 169 -42.37 8.10 -26.67
N GLU A 170 -41.04 8.13 -26.75
CA GLU A 170 -40.28 8.41 -27.98
C GLU A 170 -40.53 7.36 -29.07
N THR A 171 -40.60 6.08 -28.66
CA THR A 171 -40.93 4.96 -29.56
C THR A 171 -42.37 5.02 -30.09
N LYS A 172 -43.31 5.63 -29.36
CA LYS A 172 -44.71 5.81 -29.80
C LYS A 172 -44.84 6.93 -30.83
N THR A 173 -44.09 8.02 -30.68
CA THR A 173 -44.07 9.13 -31.63
C THR A 173 -43.46 8.71 -32.97
N ALA A 174 -42.31 8.01 -32.95
CA ALA A 174 -41.68 7.50 -34.17
C ALA A 174 -42.58 6.50 -34.93
N ARG A 175 -43.26 5.61 -34.20
CA ARG A 175 -44.20 4.64 -34.79
C ARG A 175 -45.42 5.31 -35.42
N SER A 176 -45.93 6.38 -34.80
CA SER A 176 -47.02 7.20 -35.34
C SER A 176 -46.62 7.92 -36.62
N HIS A 177 -45.42 8.51 -36.68
CA HIS A 177 -44.91 9.17 -37.89
C HIS A 177 -44.75 8.19 -39.06
N TYR A 178 -44.22 6.99 -38.79
CA TYR A 178 -44.08 5.94 -39.80
C TYR A 178 -45.45 5.45 -40.33
N GLN A 179 -46.43 5.24 -39.45
CA GLN A 179 -47.79 4.86 -39.88
C GLN A 179 -48.45 5.97 -40.71
N LYS A 180 -48.27 7.24 -40.34
CA LYS A 180 -48.80 8.38 -41.09
C LYS A 180 -48.21 8.46 -42.51
N PHE A 181 -46.91 8.18 -42.64
CA PHE A 181 -46.23 8.11 -43.93
C PHE A 181 -46.78 6.98 -44.81
N LEU A 182 -47.00 5.79 -44.24
CA LEU A 182 -47.61 4.66 -44.96
C LEU A 182 -49.04 4.98 -45.42
N SER A 183 -49.83 5.66 -44.59
CA SER A 183 -51.17 6.10 -44.97
C SER A 183 -51.15 7.13 -46.11
N GLN A 184 -50.16 8.02 -46.14
CA GLN A 184 -49.98 8.97 -47.25
C GLN A 184 -49.63 8.27 -48.57
N LEU A 185 -48.80 7.23 -48.53
CA LEU A 185 -48.50 6.42 -49.70
C LEU A 185 -49.73 5.66 -50.22
N SER A 186 -50.58 5.17 -49.32
CA SER A 186 -51.82 4.48 -49.70
C SER A 186 -52.93 5.41 -50.23
N ALA A 187 -52.81 6.72 -49.99
CA ALA A 187 -53.80 7.73 -50.40
C ALA A 187 -53.48 8.38 -51.75
N LEU A 188 -52.33 8.07 -52.37
CA LEU A 188 -52.02 8.50 -53.72
C LEU A 188 -52.86 7.68 -54.72
N PRO A 189 -53.79 8.29 -55.47
CA PRO A 189 -54.53 7.58 -56.50
C PRO A 189 -53.55 7.15 -57.59
N SER A 190 -53.61 5.87 -57.94
CA SER A 190 -52.85 5.23 -59.02
C SER A 190 -53.31 5.72 -60.39
N ASN A 191 -53.29 7.03 -60.65
CA ASN A 191 -53.61 7.63 -61.94
C ASN A 191 -52.35 7.58 -62.81
N SER A 192 -52.34 6.57 -63.67
CA SER A 192 -51.43 6.36 -64.78
C SER A 192 -51.38 7.59 -65.69
N VAL A 193 -50.22 8.23 -65.75
CA VAL A 193 -49.75 8.87 -66.98
C VAL A 193 -48.65 7.94 -67.50
N GLU A 194 -48.90 7.33 -68.67
CA GLU A 194 -47.94 6.45 -69.33
C GLU A 194 -46.61 7.19 -69.57
N PRO A 195 -45.46 6.62 -69.17
CA PRO A 195 -44.16 7.20 -69.48
C PRO A 195 -43.83 6.94 -70.95
N THR A 196 -43.63 8.00 -71.73
CA THR A 196 -43.01 7.90 -73.05
C THR A 196 -41.65 7.18 -72.96
N PRO A 197 -41.30 6.26 -73.89
CA PRO A 197 -40.16 5.35 -73.77
C PRO A 197 -38.80 6.04 -73.52
N ALA A 198 -38.58 7.22 -74.10
CA ALA A 198 -37.33 7.96 -74.01
C ALA A 198 -37.04 8.56 -72.62
N ILE A 199 -38.07 8.85 -71.82
CA ILE A 199 -37.93 9.31 -70.43
C ILE A 199 -37.82 8.13 -69.46
N GLY A 200 -38.48 7.02 -69.78
CA GLY A 200 -38.35 5.77 -69.03
C GLY A 200 -36.93 5.20 -69.06
N GLU A 201 -36.28 5.19 -70.23
CA GLU A 201 -34.89 4.73 -70.35
C GLU A 201 -33.90 5.69 -69.67
N ALA A 202 -34.00 7.01 -69.89
CA ALA A 202 -33.10 7.98 -69.28
C ALA A 202 -33.19 7.99 -67.74
N VAL A 203 -34.39 7.83 -67.18
CA VAL A 203 -34.59 7.71 -65.72
C VAL A 203 -34.06 6.37 -65.20
N LYS A 204 -34.23 5.29 -65.97
CA LYS A 204 -33.73 3.96 -65.59
C LYS A 204 -32.20 3.91 -65.60
N ASP A 205 -31.56 4.55 -66.58
CA ASP A 205 -30.10 4.66 -66.67
C ASP A 205 -29.55 5.57 -65.57
N SER A 206 -30.22 6.69 -65.27
CA SER A 206 -29.86 7.56 -64.14
C SER A 206 -29.99 6.86 -62.78
N ILE A 207 -31.02 6.04 -62.58
CA ILE A 207 -31.21 5.23 -61.35
C ILE A 207 -30.14 4.12 -61.26
N LEU A 208 -29.79 3.49 -62.39
CA LEU A 208 -28.72 2.48 -62.43
C LEU A 208 -27.34 3.10 -62.15
N GLU A 209 -27.07 4.28 -62.70
CA GLU A 209 -25.81 4.99 -62.50
C GLU A 209 -25.69 5.54 -61.07
N THR A 210 -26.74 6.17 -60.54
CA THR A 210 -26.76 6.62 -59.13
C THR A 210 -26.70 5.45 -58.15
N GLY A 211 -27.36 4.33 -58.45
CA GLY A 211 -27.26 3.10 -57.64
C GLY A 211 -25.88 2.45 -57.68
N ALA A 212 -25.21 2.44 -58.84
CA ALA A 212 -23.84 1.94 -58.98
C ALA A 212 -22.84 2.84 -58.24
N ASN A 213 -23.03 4.15 -58.31
CA ASN A 213 -22.20 5.13 -57.62
C ASN A 213 -22.41 5.02 -56.08
N GLU A 214 -23.66 4.80 -55.63
CA GLU A 214 -24.00 4.55 -54.22
C GLU A 214 -23.35 3.30 -53.63
N GLN A 215 -23.26 2.24 -54.42
CA GLN A 215 -22.51 1.03 -54.05
C GLN A 215 -21.01 1.30 -53.98
N SER A 216 -20.47 2.14 -54.88
CA SER A 216 -19.04 2.49 -54.96
C SER A 216 -18.56 3.24 -53.72
N TRP A 217 -19.17 4.37 -53.36
CA TRP A 217 -18.70 5.15 -52.20
C TRP A 217 -19.00 4.44 -50.87
N LYS A 218 -20.07 3.64 -50.80
CA LYS A 218 -20.34 2.80 -49.62
C LYS A 218 -19.28 1.71 -49.49
N SER A 219 -18.86 1.08 -50.58
CA SER A 219 -17.78 0.09 -50.58
C SER A 219 -16.45 0.71 -50.14
N GLU A 220 -16.05 1.84 -50.74
CA GLU A 220 -14.79 2.52 -50.43
C GLU A 220 -14.73 3.06 -48.99
N ASN A 221 -15.79 3.69 -48.51
CA ASN A 221 -15.86 4.20 -47.13
C ASN A 221 -15.90 3.06 -46.11
N SER A 222 -16.60 1.96 -46.41
CA SER A 222 -16.65 0.79 -45.53
C SER A 222 -15.28 0.11 -45.49
N GLN A 223 -14.61 -0.05 -46.62
CA GLN A 223 -13.31 -0.71 -46.70
C GLN A 223 -12.20 0.13 -46.04
N SER A 224 -12.24 1.45 -46.20
CA SER A 224 -11.33 2.37 -45.49
C SER A 224 -11.53 2.31 -43.97
N LYS A 225 -12.79 2.37 -43.49
CA LYS A 225 -13.11 2.25 -42.06
C LYS A 225 -12.72 0.90 -41.47
N ILE A 226 -12.98 -0.20 -42.18
CA ILE A 226 -12.58 -1.55 -41.75
C ILE A 226 -11.05 -1.66 -41.66
N SER A 227 -10.33 -1.13 -42.66
CA SER A 227 -8.87 -1.14 -42.66
C SER A 227 -8.27 -0.32 -41.50
N GLN A 228 -8.87 0.83 -41.18
CA GLN A 228 -8.43 1.69 -40.08
C GLN A 228 -8.71 1.07 -38.70
N VAL A 229 -9.89 0.46 -38.51
CA VAL A 229 -10.23 -0.26 -37.27
C VAL A 229 -9.33 -1.48 -37.05
N ASP A 230 -8.92 -2.16 -38.12
CA ASP A 230 -7.96 -3.27 -38.04
C ASP A 230 -6.53 -2.82 -37.70
N GLU A 231 -6.09 -1.67 -38.22
CA GLU A 231 -4.80 -1.06 -37.87
C GLU A 231 -4.78 -0.59 -36.41
N ASP A 232 -5.80 0.16 -35.99
CA ASP A 232 -5.95 0.65 -34.62
C ASP A 232 -6.08 -0.51 -33.62
N GLY A 233 -6.79 -1.58 -34.01
CA GLY A 233 -6.91 -2.80 -33.22
C GLY A 233 -5.58 -3.56 -33.07
N LYS A 234 -4.71 -3.54 -34.08
CA LYS A 234 -3.35 -4.08 -33.98
C LYS A 234 -2.46 -3.22 -33.10
N ALA A 235 -2.52 -1.89 -33.24
CA ALA A 235 -1.78 -0.94 -32.41
C ALA A 235 -2.17 -1.06 -30.93
N PHE A 236 -3.47 -1.21 -30.63
CA PHE A 236 -3.96 -1.40 -29.27
C PHE A 236 -3.48 -2.72 -28.65
N LYS A 237 -3.52 -3.82 -29.40
CA LYS A 237 -2.99 -5.12 -28.95
C LYS A 237 -1.47 -5.09 -28.71
N GLN A 238 -0.74 -4.31 -29.49
CA GLN A 238 0.70 -4.12 -29.31
C GLN A 238 0.98 -3.29 -28.06
N LEU A 239 0.29 -2.16 -27.88
CA LEU A 239 0.41 -1.31 -26.69
C LEU A 239 0.08 -2.07 -25.40
N GLU A 240 -0.93 -2.95 -25.43
CA GLU A 240 -1.28 -3.77 -24.27
C GLU A 240 -0.19 -4.80 -23.94
N LYS A 241 0.47 -5.38 -24.94
CA LYS A 241 1.62 -6.27 -24.74
C LYS A 241 2.82 -5.52 -24.18
N ASP A 242 3.10 -4.33 -24.71
CA ASP A 242 4.24 -3.51 -24.29
C ASP A 242 4.04 -3.05 -22.84
N ASN A 243 2.83 -2.62 -22.46
CA ASN A 243 2.48 -2.26 -21.07
C ASN A 243 2.56 -3.46 -20.11
N LYS A 244 2.13 -4.65 -20.54
CA LYS A 244 2.31 -5.89 -19.75
C LYS A 244 3.78 -6.26 -19.58
N GLN A 245 4.61 -6.04 -20.59
CA GLN A 245 6.03 -6.31 -20.54
C GLN A 245 6.76 -5.30 -19.63
N GLU A 246 6.37 -4.02 -19.69
CA GLU A 246 6.91 -2.95 -18.85
C GLU A 246 6.59 -3.15 -17.37
N THR A 247 5.33 -3.47 -17.05
CA THR A 247 4.91 -3.78 -15.67
C THR A 247 5.62 -5.01 -15.11
N LEU A 248 5.85 -6.04 -15.93
CA LEU A 248 6.57 -7.25 -15.50
C LEU A 248 8.06 -6.98 -15.23
N LEU A 249 8.69 -6.11 -16.03
CA LEU A 249 10.07 -5.65 -15.81
C LEU A 249 10.20 -4.85 -14.51
N ASP A 250 9.27 -3.94 -14.23
CA ASP A 250 9.27 -3.15 -13.00
C ASP A 250 9.13 -4.03 -11.74
N ILE A 251 8.21 -5.01 -11.77
CA ILE A 251 8.05 -5.99 -10.69
C ILE A 251 9.36 -6.78 -10.47
N GLN A 252 9.98 -7.24 -11.55
CA GLN A 252 11.24 -7.99 -11.48
C GLN A 252 12.37 -7.13 -10.91
N GLN A 253 12.47 -5.87 -11.33
CA GLN A 253 13.50 -4.95 -10.87
C GLN A 253 13.31 -4.60 -9.40
N ASN A 254 12.08 -4.30 -8.96
CA ASN A 254 11.75 -4.05 -7.56
C ASN A 254 12.07 -5.26 -6.68
N PHE A 255 11.77 -6.49 -7.14
CA PHE A 255 12.13 -7.70 -6.42
C PHE A 255 13.65 -7.86 -6.26
N GLN A 256 14.43 -7.63 -7.33
CA GLN A 256 15.90 -7.66 -7.31
C GLN A 256 16.47 -6.60 -6.35
N THR A 257 15.92 -5.39 -6.35
CA THR A 257 16.34 -4.32 -5.44
C THR A 257 16.08 -4.67 -3.97
N VAL A 258 14.88 -5.15 -3.64
CA VAL A 258 14.51 -5.52 -2.27
C VAL A 258 15.37 -6.68 -1.75
N THR A 259 15.59 -7.70 -2.58
CA THR A 259 16.44 -8.85 -2.21
C THR A 259 17.89 -8.44 -1.98
N THR A 260 18.44 -7.57 -2.82
CA THR A 260 19.79 -7.03 -2.68
C THR A 260 19.93 -6.22 -1.40
N GLN A 261 19.00 -5.30 -1.12
CA GLN A 261 19.00 -4.50 0.11
C GLN A 261 18.96 -5.38 1.36
N ARG A 262 18.14 -6.44 1.36
CA ARG A 262 18.05 -7.38 2.49
C ARG A 262 19.34 -8.16 2.74
N LEU A 263 20.07 -8.50 1.68
CA LEU A 263 21.37 -9.15 1.80
C LEU A 263 22.42 -8.17 2.33
N GLU A 264 22.41 -6.94 1.85
CA GLU A 264 23.31 -5.87 2.31
C GLU A 264 23.14 -5.60 3.82
N GLU A 265 21.90 -5.50 4.31
CA GLU A 265 21.63 -5.35 5.74
C GLU A 265 22.19 -6.51 6.57
N LYS A 266 22.09 -7.76 6.06
CA LYS A 266 22.65 -8.93 6.75
C LYS A 266 24.17 -8.86 6.80
N ILE A 267 24.82 -8.46 5.71
CA ILE A 267 26.27 -8.29 5.64
C ILE A 267 26.72 -7.25 6.67
N GLN A 268 26.06 -6.09 6.72
CA GLN A 268 26.39 -5.03 7.68
C GLN A 268 26.22 -5.48 9.14
N ARG A 269 25.14 -6.22 9.45
CA ARG A 269 24.94 -6.80 10.80
C ARG A 269 26.05 -7.78 11.17
N LEU A 270 26.42 -8.68 10.25
CA LEU A 270 27.48 -9.65 10.47
C LEU A 270 28.85 -8.97 10.66
N GLN A 271 29.15 -7.94 9.86
CA GLN A 271 30.37 -7.15 10.01
C GLN A 271 30.43 -6.46 11.39
N LYS A 272 29.32 -5.88 11.86
CA LYS A 272 29.23 -5.29 13.19
C LYS A 272 29.49 -6.33 14.29
N GLN A 273 28.81 -7.48 14.22
CA GLN A 273 29.01 -8.57 15.18
C GLN A 273 30.46 -9.05 15.21
N LEU A 274 31.11 -9.17 14.05
CA LEU A 274 32.52 -9.56 13.97
C LEU A 274 33.46 -8.53 14.61
N SER A 275 33.16 -7.24 14.45
CA SER A 275 33.90 -6.15 15.10
C SER A 275 33.77 -6.21 16.62
N ASP A 276 32.54 -6.37 17.12
CA ASP A 276 32.25 -6.47 18.55
C ASP A 276 32.95 -7.69 19.18
N LEU A 277 32.91 -8.85 18.50
CA LEU A 277 33.63 -10.05 18.92
C LEU A 277 35.14 -9.87 18.91
N LYS A 278 35.73 -9.20 17.90
CA LYS A 278 37.15 -8.85 17.88
C LYS A 278 37.55 -7.99 19.07
N LEU A 279 36.74 -6.99 19.41
CA LEU A 279 36.99 -6.11 20.55
C LEU A 279 36.89 -6.86 21.87
N SER A 280 35.86 -7.69 22.03
CA SER A 280 35.68 -8.55 23.20
C SER A 280 36.85 -9.53 23.38
N ASN A 281 37.30 -10.17 22.31
CA ASN A 281 38.42 -11.10 22.35
C ASN A 281 39.74 -10.38 22.72
N LYS A 282 39.98 -9.18 22.18
CA LYS A 282 41.09 -8.32 22.61
C LYS A 282 41.03 -8.03 24.11
N ASN A 283 39.85 -7.66 24.62
CA ASN A 283 39.65 -7.38 26.04
C ASN A 283 39.89 -8.62 26.91
N MET A 284 39.32 -9.78 26.54
CA MET A 284 39.54 -11.05 27.23
C MET A 284 41.02 -11.44 27.27
N LYS A 285 41.73 -11.28 26.14
CA LYS A 285 43.17 -11.53 26.07
C LYS A 285 43.95 -10.63 27.03
N THR A 286 43.61 -9.34 27.10
CA THR A 286 44.20 -8.41 28.07
C THR A 286 43.92 -8.82 29.51
N GLN A 287 42.68 -9.22 29.83
CA GLN A 287 42.33 -9.70 31.16
C GLN A 287 43.09 -10.98 31.53
N LEU A 288 43.19 -11.94 30.60
CA LEU A 288 43.91 -13.19 30.84
C LEU A 288 45.39 -12.94 31.11
N THR A 289 46.03 -12.03 30.36
CA THR A 289 47.41 -11.62 30.63
C THR A 289 47.55 -11.00 32.02
N ARG A 290 46.61 -10.12 32.43
CA ARG A 290 46.61 -9.53 33.78
C ARG A 290 46.46 -10.59 34.87
N VAL A 291 45.53 -11.53 34.71
CA VAL A 291 45.32 -12.64 35.66
C VAL A 291 46.57 -13.51 35.77
N ASN A 292 47.22 -13.83 34.65
CA ASN A 292 48.45 -14.62 34.65
C ASN A 292 49.59 -13.91 35.38
N VAL A 293 49.80 -12.61 35.13
CA VAL A 293 50.80 -11.80 35.85
C VAL A 293 50.52 -11.76 37.36
N LEU A 294 49.25 -11.59 37.76
CA LEU A 294 48.85 -11.60 39.18
C LEU A 294 49.08 -12.96 39.83
N LYS A 295 48.84 -14.06 39.11
CA LYS A 295 49.06 -15.41 39.64
C LYS A 295 50.56 -15.69 39.85
N VAL A 296 51.40 -15.28 38.90
CA VAL A 296 52.86 -15.44 39.00
C VAL A 296 53.43 -14.59 40.15
N SER A 297 53.02 -13.32 40.27
CA SER A 297 53.49 -12.44 41.35
C SER A 297 53.09 -12.96 42.74
N LYS A 298 51.84 -13.40 42.93
CA LYS A 298 51.40 -14.05 44.17
C LYS A 298 52.19 -15.31 44.50
N GLY A 299 52.51 -16.14 43.48
CA GLY A 299 53.33 -17.34 43.65
C GLY A 299 54.76 -17.01 44.09
N HIS A 300 55.38 -15.99 43.48
CA HIS A 300 56.70 -15.51 43.86
C HIS A 300 56.72 -14.97 45.31
N GLU A 301 55.69 -14.25 45.71
CA GLU A 301 55.57 -13.72 47.07
C GLU A 301 55.37 -14.82 48.12
N ALA A 302 54.55 -15.83 47.82
CA ALA A 302 54.40 -17.01 48.66
C ALA A 302 55.73 -17.76 48.83
N PHE A 303 56.48 -17.95 47.74
CA PHE A 303 57.80 -18.60 47.78
C PHE A 303 58.80 -17.79 48.61
N LYS A 304 58.85 -16.46 48.43
CA LYS A 304 59.70 -15.56 49.23
C LYS A 304 59.36 -15.64 50.72
N ASN A 305 58.09 -15.71 51.08
CA ASN A 305 57.65 -15.84 52.48
C ASN A 305 58.05 -17.20 53.07
N SER A 306 57.93 -18.29 52.30
CA SER A 306 58.40 -19.62 52.73
C SER A 306 59.91 -19.66 52.96
N LEU A 307 60.70 -19.01 52.09
CA LEU A 307 62.16 -18.89 52.26
C LEU A 307 62.53 -18.14 53.55
N LYS A 308 61.86 -17.02 53.83
CA LYS A 308 62.06 -16.27 55.09
C LYS A 308 61.73 -17.13 56.30
N PHE A 309 60.63 -17.88 56.26
CA PHE A 309 60.24 -18.78 57.34
C PHE A 309 61.28 -19.88 57.57
N CYS A 310 61.76 -20.51 56.49
CA CYS A 310 62.84 -21.49 56.56
C CYS A 310 64.13 -20.88 57.12
N SER A 311 64.53 -19.68 56.68
CA SER A 311 65.74 -19.04 57.21
C SER A 311 65.65 -18.72 58.70
N VAL A 312 64.49 -18.24 59.17
CA VAL A 312 64.27 -17.98 60.61
C VAL A 312 64.30 -19.28 61.41
N THR A 313 63.67 -20.34 60.90
CA THR A 313 63.65 -21.66 61.55
C THR A 313 65.06 -22.26 61.64
N VAL A 314 65.83 -22.21 60.55
CA VAL A 314 67.22 -22.67 60.53
C VAL A 314 68.09 -21.86 61.49
N PHE A 315 67.94 -20.53 61.51
CA PHE A 315 68.68 -19.68 62.43
C PHE A 315 68.34 -20.01 63.90
N ALA A 316 67.07 -20.23 64.21
CA ALA A 316 66.63 -20.64 65.55
C ALA A 316 67.19 -22.01 65.97
N VAL A 317 67.22 -22.98 65.07
CA VAL A 317 67.81 -24.31 65.31
C VAL A 317 69.33 -24.20 65.52
N CYS A 318 70.04 -23.47 64.66
CA CYS A 318 71.49 -23.26 64.79
C CYS A 318 71.85 -22.48 66.06
N PHE A 319 71.05 -21.49 66.45
CA PHE A 319 71.22 -20.77 67.71
C PHE A 319 71.03 -21.70 68.90
N SER A 320 69.97 -22.52 68.89
CA SER A 320 69.69 -23.50 69.95
C SER A 320 70.78 -24.56 70.09
N LEU A 321 71.35 -25.03 68.97
CA LEU A 321 72.46 -25.99 68.95
C LEU A 321 73.77 -25.37 69.47
N ASN A 322 74.09 -24.14 69.06
CA ASN A 322 75.25 -23.42 69.61
C ASN A 322 75.10 -23.14 71.10
N PHE A 323 73.92 -22.74 71.57
CA PHE A 323 73.65 -22.51 72.99
C PHE A 323 73.85 -23.79 73.82
N LYS A 324 73.47 -24.95 73.27
CA LYS A 324 73.69 -26.26 73.89
C LYS A 324 75.17 -26.63 74.01
N ASN A 325 76.01 -26.22 73.05
CA ASN A 325 77.46 -26.47 73.08
C ASN A 325 78.23 -25.56 74.05
N TYR A 326 77.68 -24.38 74.42
CA TYR A 326 78.28 -23.53 75.46
C TYR A 326 77.86 -23.94 76.89
N PHE A 327 76.83 -24.78 77.02
CA PHE A 327 76.29 -25.26 78.29
C PHE A 327 76.47 -26.77 78.51
N THR A 328 77.46 -27.39 77.87
CA THR A 328 77.95 -28.71 78.29
C THR A 328 78.82 -28.56 79.54
N PRO A 329 78.43 -29.14 80.70
CA PRO A 329 79.27 -29.11 81.88
C PRO A 329 80.55 -29.91 81.61
N ILE A 330 81.71 -29.27 81.76
CA ILE A 330 82.99 -29.96 81.88
C ILE A 330 82.90 -30.81 83.15
N LYS A 331 82.94 -32.13 82.99
CA LYS A 331 83.02 -33.09 84.10
C LYS A 331 84.43 -33.18 84.63
#